data_AF-A0A3A2IZY3-F1
#
_entry.id   AF-A0A3A2IZY3-F1
#
_cell.length_a   1.000
_cell.length_b   1.000
_cell.length_c   1.000
_cell.angle_alpha   90.00
_cell.angle_beta   90.00
_cell.angle_gamma   90.00
#
_symmetry.space_group_name_H-M   'P 1'
#
loop_
_entity.id
_entity.type
_entity.pdbx_description
1 polymer ?
#
loop_
_entity_poly.entity_id
_entity_poly.type
_entity_poly.pdbx_seq_one_letter_code
_entity_poly.pdbx_strand_id
1 'polypeptide(L)'
;MPLKTGDTPEILDIELDLLLEAIYRRYGHDFRNYSRSSLERRLAQFQVDSPYKTYSELTGRLLRDSLFFHKLAAYFSVSVTALFRDPFFYAALQEKVLPLLRTWPHFKIWHAGCATGEEPYSMAILLNDAKLLNKALIYA
;
A
#
# COMPACT_ATOMS: atom_id res chain seq x y z
N MET A 1 -10.13 -18.93 7.11
CA MET A 1 -11.40 -18.50 6.48
C MET A 1 -12.15 -19.77 6.09
N PRO A 2 -13.44 -19.96 6.42
CA PRO A 2 -14.09 -21.21 6.07
C PRO A 2 -14.34 -21.21 4.54
N LEU A 3 -13.72 -22.17 3.86
CA LEU A 3 -14.02 -22.55 2.49
C LEU A 3 -15.54 -22.80 2.40
N LYS A 4 -16.24 -22.17 1.46
CA LYS A 4 -17.67 -22.41 1.24
C LYS A 4 -17.90 -23.23 -0.02
N THR A 5 -19.00 -23.97 0.06
CA THR A 5 -19.51 -25.08 -0.74
C THR A 5 -18.96 -25.20 -2.17
N GLY A 6 -17.91 -26.00 -2.34
CA GLY A 6 -17.43 -26.48 -3.64
C GLY A 6 -15.96 -26.15 -3.96
N ASP A 7 -15.41 -25.08 -3.41
CA ASP A 7 -14.06 -24.65 -3.76
C ASP A 7 -13.00 -25.35 -2.90
N THR A 8 -12.16 -26.16 -3.54
CA THR A 8 -10.94 -26.66 -2.94
C THR A 8 -9.91 -25.53 -2.83
N PRO A 9 -8.96 -25.59 -1.87
CA PRO A 9 -7.84 -24.64 -1.80
C PRO A 9 -7.13 -24.46 -3.15
N GLU A 10 -7.01 -25.55 -3.91
CA GLU A 10 -6.45 -25.57 -5.26
C GLU A 10 -7.22 -24.68 -6.26
N ILE A 11 -8.56 -24.69 -6.22
CA ILE A 11 -9.39 -23.83 -7.10
C ILE A 11 -9.17 -22.36 -6.76
N LEU A 12 -9.21 -21.99 -5.48
CA LEU A 12 -8.99 -20.62 -5.04
C LEU A 12 -7.60 -20.13 -5.45
N ASP A 13 -6.61 -21.01 -5.39
CA ASP A 13 -5.26 -20.69 -5.78
C ASP A 13 -5.17 -20.34 -7.26
N ILE A 14 -5.74 -21.18 -8.11
CA ILE A 14 -5.81 -20.98 -9.56
C ILE A 14 -6.57 -19.70 -9.90
N GLU A 15 -7.73 -19.47 -9.29
CA GLU A 15 -8.52 -18.27 -9.58
C GLU A 15 -7.80 -16.98 -9.16
N LEU A 16 -7.06 -17.01 -8.05
CA LEU A 16 -6.26 -15.87 -7.62
C LEU A 16 -5.16 -15.58 -8.65
N ASP A 17 -4.41 -16.58 -9.08
CA ASP A 17 -3.34 -16.42 -10.06
C ASP A 17 -3.89 -15.85 -11.39
N LEU A 18 -5.04 -16.35 -11.84
CA LEU A 18 -5.72 -15.83 -13.04
C LEU A 18 -6.18 -14.38 -12.88
N LEU A 19 -6.70 -14.01 -11.71
CA LEU A 19 -7.08 -12.63 -11.41
C LEU A 19 -5.87 -11.69 -11.45
N LEU A 20 -4.76 -12.07 -10.82
CA LEU A 20 -3.53 -11.26 -10.78
C LEU A 20 -2.91 -11.12 -12.17
N GLU A 21 -2.90 -12.21 -12.95
CA GLU A 21 -2.42 -12.18 -14.33
C GLU A 21 -3.30 -11.30 -15.22
N ALA A 22 -4.63 -11.36 -15.06
CA ALA A 22 -5.56 -10.49 -15.78
C ALA A 22 -5.31 -9.01 -15.47
N ILE A 23 -5.06 -8.67 -14.19
CA ILE A 23 -4.72 -7.32 -13.77
C ILE A 23 -3.42 -6.86 -14.45
N TYR A 24 -2.38 -7.69 -14.40
CA TYR A 24 -1.09 -7.38 -15.00
C TYR A 24 -1.22 -7.14 -16.52
N ARG A 25 -1.87 -8.06 -17.23
CA ARG A 25 -2.01 -7.98 -18.70
C ARG A 25 -2.89 -6.82 -19.17
N ARG A 26 -3.93 -6.46 -18.40
CA ARG A 26 -4.90 -5.44 -18.82
C ARG A 26 -4.53 -4.03 -18.38
N TYR A 27 -3.88 -3.89 -17.22
CA TYR A 27 -3.63 -2.60 -16.56
C TYR A 27 -2.15 -2.35 -16.24
N GLY A 28 -1.26 -3.34 -16.38
CA GLY A 28 0.18 -3.20 -16.13
C GLY A 28 0.58 -3.18 -14.65
N HIS A 29 -0.38 -3.33 -13.72
CA HIS A 29 -0.09 -3.41 -12.29
C HIS A 29 0.29 -4.83 -11.89
N ASP A 30 1.47 -5.02 -11.30
CA ASP A 30 1.95 -6.34 -10.89
C ASP A 30 1.82 -6.56 -9.39
N PHE A 31 0.82 -7.34 -9.00
CA PHE A 31 0.58 -7.75 -7.61
C PHE A 31 1.02 -9.20 -7.35
N ARG A 32 1.60 -9.91 -8.34
CA ARG A 32 1.91 -11.34 -8.24
C ARG A 32 2.99 -11.65 -7.20
N ASN A 33 3.82 -10.66 -6.87
CA ASN A 33 4.85 -10.76 -5.83
C ASN A 33 4.37 -10.36 -4.42
N TYR A 34 3.09 -10.00 -4.26
CA TYR A 34 2.56 -9.65 -2.93
C TYR A 34 2.33 -10.90 -2.09
N SER A 35 2.37 -10.74 -0.77
CA SER A 35 2.04 -11.83 0.17
C SER A 35 0.64 -12.37 -0.11
N ARG A 36 0.56 -13.66 -0.45
CA ARG A 36 -0.68 -14.36 -0.81
C ARG A 36 -1.77 -14.25 0.26
N SER A 37 -1.39 -14.48 1.52
CA SER A 37 -2.29 -14.34 2.67
C SER A 37 -2.80 -12.91 2.86
N SER A 38 -1.99 -11.90 2.50
CA SER A 38 -2.43 -10.50 2.50
C SER A 38 -3.45 -10.22 1.39
N LEU A 39 -3.20 -10.73 0.17
CA LEU A 39 -4.10 -10.60 -0.98
C LEU A 39 -5.45 -11.28 -0.70
N GLU A 40 -5.44 -12.53 -0.25
CA GLU A 40 -6.66 -13.29 0.08
C GLU A 40 -7.48 -12.58 1.15
N ARG A 41 -6.85 -12.05 2.21
CA ARG A 41 -7.55 -11.28 3.25
C ARG A 41 -8.20 -10.01 2.68
N ARG A 42 -7.51 -9.28 1.79
CA ARG A 42 -8.02 -8.05 1.16
C ARG A 42 -9.16 -8.35 0.19
N LEU A 43 -9.05 -9.42 -0.57
CA LEU A 43 -10.11 -9.90 -1.47
C LEU A 43 -11.34 -10.36 -0.69
N ALA A 44 -11.14 -11.08 0.40
CA ALA A 44 -12.23 -11.46 1.30
C ALA A 44 -12.96 -10.22 1.84
N GLN A 45 -12.22 -9.18 2.25
CA GLN A 45 -12.82 -7.91 2.67
C GLN A 45 -13.60 -7.24 1.53
N PHE A 46 -13.05 -7.22 0.31
CA PHE A 46 -13.76 -6.69 -0.86
C PHE A 46 -15.05 -7.48 -1.19
N GLN A 47 -15.04 -8.81 -1.04
CA GLN A 47 -16.20 -9.67 -1.26
C GLN A 47 -17.29 -9.48 -0.20
N VAL A 48 -16.95 -9.07 1.03
CA VAL A 48 -17.94 -8.67 2.05
C VAL A 48 -18.71 -7.42 1.60
N ASP A 49 -18.00 -6.46 1.01
CA ASP A 49 -18.55 -5.17 0.58
C ASP A 49 -19.18 -5.20 -0.83
N SER A 50 -19.24 -6.38 -1.47
CA SER A 50 -19.64 -6.51 -2.88
C SER A 50 -20.52 -7.75 -3.16
N PRO A 51 -21.27 -7.78 -4.28
CA PRO A 51 -22.13 -8.92 -4.59
C PRO A 51 -21.36 -10.15 -5.08
N TYR A 52 -20.08 -10.03 -5.43
CA TYR A 52 -19.29 -11.07 -6.08
C TYR A 52 -18.84 -12.16 -5.10
N LYS A 53 -18.95 -13.42 -5.51
CA LYS A 53 -18.75 -14.60 -4.67
C LYS A 53 -17.48 -15.38 -5.01
N THR A 54 -16.97 -15.28 -6.23
CA THR A 54 -15.73 -15.96 -6.66
C THR A 54 -14.71 -15.00 -7.24
N TYR A 55 -13.43 -15.38 -7.31
CA TYR A 55 -12.41 -14.55 -7.96
C TYR A 55 -12.57 -14.57 -9.48
N SER A 56 -13.16 -15.64 -10.04
CA SER A 56 -13.56 -15.67 -11.45
C SER A 56 -14.59 -14.59 -11.80
N GLU A 57 -15.60 -14.35 -10.95
CA GLU A 57 -16.57 -13.27 -11.14
C GLU A 57 -15.89 -11.88 -11.09
N LEU A 58 -14.96 -11.69 -10.14
CA LEU A 58 -14.15 -10.48 -10.05
C LEU A 58 -13.34 -10.26 -11.33
N THR A 59 -12.69 -11.31 -11.83
CA THR A 59 -11.89 -11.28 -13.07
C THR A 59 -12.77 -10.92 -14.27
N GLY A 60 -13.94 -11.54 -14.38
CA GLY A 60 -14.91 -11.26 -15.44
C GLY A 60 -15.36 -9.79 -15.45
N ARG A 61 -15.60 -9.21 -14.28
CA ARG A 61 -15.95 -7.79 -14.16
C ARG A 61 -14.76 -6.89 -14.47
N LEU A 62 -13.60 -7.20 -13.91
CA LEU A 62 -12.36 -6.44 -14.05
C LEU A 62 -11.92 -6.29 -15.51
N LEU A 63 -12.15 -7.30 -16.36
CA LEU A 63 -11.82 -7.23 -17.78
C LEU A 63 -12.73 -6.28 -18.59
N ARG A 64 -13.94 -5.97 -18.10
CA ARG A 64 -14.99 -5.24 -18.82
C ARG A 64 -15.28 -3.84 -18.27
N ASP A 65 -14.82 -3.56 -17.05
CA ASP A 65 -15.08 -2.30 -16.35
C ASP A 65 -13.79 -1.77 -15.72
N SER A 66 -13.23 -0.73 -16.32
CA SER A 66 -12.01 -0.10 -15.81
C SER A 66 -12.24 0.66 -14.50
N LEU A 67 -13.45 1.15 -14.20
CA LEU A 67 -13.75 1.79 -12.92
C LEU A 67 -13.79 0.75 -11.79
N PHE A 68 -14.23 -0.47 -12.10
CA PHE A 68 -14.17 -1.58 -11.16
C PHE A 68 -12.73 -1.92 -10.77
N PHE A 69 -11.80 -1.93 -11.72
CA PHE A 69 -10.38 -2.15 -11.41
C PHE A 69 -9.86 -1.12 -10.39
N HIS A 70 -10.15 0.17 -10.55
CA HIS A 70 -9.70 1.20 -9.61
C HIS A 70 -10.21 0.94 -8.18
N LYS A 71 -11.47 0.51 -8.04
CA LYS A 71 -12.05 0.14 -6.74
C LYS A 71 -11.33 -1.06 -6.14
N LEU A 72 -11.07 -2.11 -6.93
CA LEU A 72 -10.37 -3.31 -6.46
C LEU A 72 -8.90 -3.03 -6.12
N ALA A 73 -8.21 -2.25 -6.94
CA ALA A 73 -6.80 -1.88 -6.75
C ALA A 73 -6.59 -1.11 -5.45
N ALA A 74 -7.55 -0.30 -5.02
CA ALA A 74 -7.50 0.39 -3.73
C ALA A 74 -7.44 -0.58 -2.54
N TYR A 75 -8.01 -1.78 -2.65
CA TYR A 75 -7.92 -2.82 -1.62
C TYR A 75 -6.55 -3.53 -1.64
N PHE A 76 -5.85 -3.58 -2.77
CA PHE A 76 -4.50 -4.15 -2.86
C PHE A 76 -3.41 -3.19 -2.38
N SER A 77 -3.60 -1.90 -2.59
CA SER A 77 -2.69 -0.86 -2.10
C SER A 77 -2.81 -0.74 -0.57
N VAL A 78 -1.68 -0.77 0.15
CA VAL A 78 -1.67 -0.55 1.61
C VAL A 78 -1.66 0.95 1.88
N SER A 79 -2.78 1.63 1.72
CA SER A 79 -2.90 3.06 2.10
C SER A 79 -3.28 3.17 3.58
N VAL A 80 -2.46 2.61 4.47
CA VAL A 80 -2.52 2.98 5.89
C VAL A 80 -1.27 3.78 6.16
N THR A 81 -1.40 5.09 6.11
CA THR A 81 -0.39 6.00 6.63
C THR A 81 -1.02 6.73 7.79
N ALA A 82 -0.25 6.95 8.83
CA ALA A 82 -0.67 7.68 10.01
C ALA A 82 0.46 8.63 10.36
N LEU A 83 0.13 9.76 10.99
CA LEU A 83 1.16 10.62 11.53
C LEU A 83 2.00 9.82 12.54
N PHE A 84 3.32 9.92 12.41
CA PHE A 84 4.29 9.22 13.26
C PHE A 84 4.05 7.70 13.37
N ARG A 85 3.69 7.05 12.26
CA ARG A 85 3.31 5.62 12.18
C ARG A 85 4.25 4.67 12.94
N ASP A 86 5.56 4.91 12.87
CA ASP A 86 6.57 4.18 13.62
C ASP A 86 7.29 5.12 14.61
N PRO A 87 6.83 5.22 15.87
CA PRO A 87 7.42 6.14 16.83
C PRO A 87 8.88 5.80 17.15
N PHE A 88 9.29 4.54 17.07
CA PHE A 88 10.68 4.14 17.31
C PHE A 88 11.60 4.60 16.18
N PHE A 89 11.14 4.54 14.94
CA PHE A 89 11.85 5.12 13.80
C PHE A 89 12.06 6.63 13.97
N TYR A 90 11.00 7.39 14.31
CA TYR A 90 11.13 8.85 14.50
C TYR A 90 12.01 9.21 15.70
N ALA A 91 11.96 8.44 16.80
CA ALA A 91 12.87 8.60 17.93
C ALA A 91 14.33 8.36 17.51
N ALA A 92 14.61 7.26 16.81
CA ALA A 92 15.96 6.96 16.33
C ALA A 92 16.46 8.03 15.33
N LEU A 93 15.59 8.54 14.46
CA LEU A 93 15.92 9.63 13.55
C LEU A 93 16.30 10.90 14.31
N GLN A 94 15.53 11.25 15.33
CA GLN A 94 15.79 12.40 16.20
C GLN A 94 17.10 12.28 16.96
N GLU A 95 17.41 11.11 17.51
CA GLU A 95 18.61 10.87 18.31
C GLU A 95 19.88 10.71 17.47
N LYS A 96 19.79 10.04 16.32
CA LYS A 96 20.96 9.57 15.57
C LYS A 96 21.22 10.35 14.29
N VAL A 97 20.19 10.88 13.63
CA VAL A 97 20.31 11.47 12.29
C VAL A 97 20.22 12.99 12.34
N LEU A 98 19.26 13.57 13.08
CA LEU A 98 19.11 15.02 13.16
C LEU A 98 20.37 15.75 13.68
N PRO A 99 21.14 15.22 14.66
CA PRO A 99 22.38 15.88 15.08
C PRO A 99 23.40 16.01 13.95
N LEU A 100 23.48 15.03 13.05
CA LEU A 100 24.34 15.10 11.88
C LEU A 100 23.80 16.12 10.87
N LEU A 101 22.50 16.07 10.54
CA LEU A 101 21.89 16.99 9.58
C LEU A 101 21.97 18.46 10.01
N ARG A 102 22.05 18.75 11.33
CA ARG A 102 22.31 20.11 11.84
C ARG A 102 23.59 20.73 11.30
N THR A 103 24.60 19.91 11.06
CA THR A 103 25.92 20.36 10.56
C THR A 103 25.89 20.71 9.08
N TRP A 104 24.86 20.30 8.34
CA TRP A 104 24.74 20.55 6.90
C TRP A 104 23.98 21.86 6.65
N PRO A 105 24.39 22.65 5.63
CA PRO A 105 23.70 23.88 5.27
C PRO A 105 22.33 23.60 4.64
N HIS A 106 22.23 22.57 3.79
CA HIS A 106 21.00 22.10 3.16
C HIS A 106 21.02 20.59 2.95
N PHE A 107 19.85 19.95 2.97
CA PHE A 107 19.71 18.51 2.72
C PHE A 107 18.37 18.16 2.06
N LYS A 108 18.33 16.98 1.44
CA LYS A 108 17.16 16.46 0.72
C LYS A 108 16.71 15.16 1.37
N ILE A 109 15.40 14.99 1.54
CA ILE A 109 14.78 13.76 2.05
C ILE A 109 13.80 13.27 1.01
N TRP A 110 13.82 11.97 0.74
CA TRP A 110 12.88 11.33 -0.18
C TRP A 110 12.05 10.29 0.58
N HIS A 111 10.73 10.46 0.58
CA HIS A 111 9.77 9.47 1.04
C HIS A 111 9.24 8.69 -0.17
N ALA A 112 9.79 7.49 -0.41
CA ALA A 112 9.32 6.64 -1.49
C ALA A 112 8.00 5.97 -1.12
N GLY A 113 6.91 6.30 -1.82
CA GLY A 113 5.60 5.67 -1.63
C GLY A 113 4.78 6.26 -0.47
N CYS A 114 4.76 7.59 -0.33
CA CYS A 114 3.92 8.27 0.64
C CYS A 114 2.44 8.24 0.20
N ALA A 115 1.64 7.32 0.74
CA ALA A 115 0.28 7.09 0.23
C ALA A 115 -0.60 8.35 0.22
N THR A 116 -1.03 8.84 1.39
CA THR A 116 -1.87 10.05 1.53
C THR A 116 -1.09 11.27 2.07
N GLY A 117 0.21 11.09 2.35
CA GLY A 117 1.14 12.17 2.71
C GLY A 117 1.49 12.29 4.20
N GLU A 118 0.95 11.46 5.08
CA GLU A 118 1.15 11.60 6.53
C GLU A 118 2.62 11.40 6.94
N GLU A 119 3.37 10.55 6.24
CA GLU A 119 4.80 10.35 6.50
C GLU A 119 5.66 11.59 6.17
N PRO A 120 5.59 12.20 4.97
CA PRO A 120 6.31 13.45 4.71
C PRO A 120 5.83 14.61 5.61
N TYR A 121 4.56 14.66 6.02
CA TYR A 121 4.11 15.62 7.03
C TYR A 121 4.72 15.37 8.41
N SER A 122 4.77 14.11 8.87
CA SER A 122 5.43 13.75 10.14
C SER A 122 6.90 14.14 10.14
N MET A 123 7.59 13.92 9.02
CA MET A 123 8.97 14.35 8.81
C MET A 123 9.09 15.89 8.87
N ALA A 124 8.20 16.62 8.19
CA ALA A 124 8.21 18.08 8.19
C ALA A 124 7.98 18.64 9.60
N ILE A 125 7.04 18.09 10.37
CA ILE A 125 6.77 18.47 11.77
C ILE A 125 8.01 18.22 12.63
N LEU A 126 8.60 17.02 12.55
CA LEU A 126 9.81 16.69 13.31
C LEU A 126 10.98 17.64 12.99
N LEU A 127 11.19 17.95 11.71
CA LEU A 127 12.24 18.88 11.29
C LEU A 127 11.94 20.31 11.74
N ASN A 128 10.68 20.72 11.77
CA ASN A 128 10.27 22.02 12.27
C ASN A 128 10.58 22.15 13.77
N ASP A 129 10.21 21.15 14.57
CA ASP A 129 10.50 21.11 16.01
C ASP A 129 12.01 21.12 16.28
N ALA A 130 12.79 20.46 15.42
CA ALA A 130 14.24 20.49 15.47
C ALA A 130 14.89 21.76 14.90
N LYS A 131 14.10 22.72 14.38
CA LYS A 131 14.54 23.96 13.70
C LYS A 131 15.43 23.71 12.48
N LEU A 132 15.11 22.68 11.72
CA LEU A 132 15.85 22.22 10.52
C LEU A 132 15.04 22.27 9.23
N LEU A 133 13.72 22.47 9.32
CA LEU A 133 12.84 22.44 8.14
C LEU A 133 13.25 23.45 7.05
N ASN A 134 13.73 24.63 7.45
CA ASN A 134 14.21 25.67 6.53
C ASN A 134 15.46 25.27 5.72
N LYS A 135 16.17 24.21 6.13
CA LYS A 135 17.33 23.65 5.43
C LYS A 135 16.98 22.42 4.58
N ALA A 136 15.75 21.91 4.71
CA ALA A 136 15.33 20.65 4.14
C ALA A 136 14.49 20.86 2.87
N LEU A 137 14.66 19.96 1.91
CA LEU A 137 13.73 19.78 0.80
C LEU A 137 13.20 18.35 0.83
N ILE A 138 11.88 18.19 0.97
CA ILE A 138 11.22 16.89 1.07
C ILE A 138 10.59 16.56 -0.29
N TYR A 139 10.97 15.42 -0.86
CA TYR A 139 10.34 14.80 -2.00
C TYR A 139 9.44 13.67 -1.52
N ALA A 140 8.22 13.63 -2.02
CA ALA A 140 7.15 12.73 -1.63
C ALA A 140 6.47 12.26 -2.92
#